data_AF-A0A0D0BDY7-F1
#
_entry.id   AF-A0A0D0BDY7-F1
#
_cell.length_a   1.000
_cell.length_b   1.000
_cell.length_c   1.000
_cell.angle_alpha   90.00
_cell.angle_beta   90.00
_cell.angle_gamma   90.00
#
_symmetry.space_group_name_H-M   'P 1'
#
loop_
_entity.id
_entity.type
_entity.pdbx_description
1 polymer ?
#
loop_
_entity_poly.entity_id
_entity_poly.type
_entity_poly.pdbx_seq_one_letter_code
_entity_poly.pdbx_strand_id
1 'polypeptide(L)'
;IKNIENAEEYLNKNLLCHIDEPFTLTHLISVMFHITQLKSVPLLAIEAIRAVAYIMKKHEANEIAETITNQITNNLSPRIAEHVIAAISPQVAKILSTSENLETIIKEAERLKSAVEREKEEKEERWRWQQSTLKKQQTPYMNPSMNATRP
;
A
#
# COMPACT_ATOMS: atom_id res chain seq x y z
N ILE A 1 28.10 18.77 49.77
CA ILE A 1 26.89 18.00 49.40
C ILE A 1 27.25 16.52 49.53
N LYS A 2 26.42 15.70 50.20
CA LYS A 2 26.76 14.30 50.56
C LYS A 2 25.82 13.24 49.95
N ASN A 3 24.64 13.63 49.50
CA ASN A 3 23.61 12.81 48.86
C ASN A 3 22.75 13.72 47.96
N ILE A 4 21.76 13.14 47.28
CA ILE A 4 20.86 13.85 46.35
C ILE A 4 19.97 14.82 47.13
N GLU A 5 19.41 14.40 48.26
CA GLU A 5 18.48 15.19 49.06
C GLU A 5 19.14 16.48 49.55
N ASN A 6 20.40 16.41 50.02
CA ASN A 6 21.14 17.60 50.44
C ASN A 6 21.54 18.50 49.24
N ALA A 7 21.62 17.95 48.02
CA ALA A 7 21.88 18.72 46.82
C ALA A 7 20.64 19.54 46.41
N GLU A 8 19.48 18.88 46.37
CA GLU A 8 18.19 19.51 46.07
C GLU A 8 17.83 20.55 47.13
N GLU A 9 18.03 20.23 48.41
CA GLU A 9 17.82 21.17 49.50
C GLU A 9 18.74 22.40 49.37
N TYR A 10 19.99 22.22 48.95
CA TYR A 10 20.90 23.34 48.70
C TYR A 10 20.40 24.23 47.55
N LEU A 11 19.98 23.64 46.43
CA LEU A 11 19.49 24.40 45.27
C LEU A 11 18.21 25.18 45.62
N ASN A 12 17.30 24.54 46.36
CA ASN A 12 16.05 25.15 46.85
C ASN A 12 16.35 26.32 47.80
N LYS A 13 17.23 26.11 48.80
CA LYS A 13 17.61 27.15 49.77
C LYS A 13 18.24 28.37 49.12
N ASN A 14 18.96 28.18 48.01
CA ASN A 14 19.61 29.27 47.28
C ASN A 14 18.73 29.84 46.16
N LEU A 15 17.46 29.43 46.06
CA LEU A 15 16.52 29.87 45.03
C LEU A 15 17.05 29.65 43.60
N LEU A 16 17.81 28.56 43.40
CA LEU A 16 18.40 28.18 42.11
C LEU A 16 17.49 27.24 41.30
N CYS A 17 16.49 26.64 41.94
CA CYS A 17 15.46 25.80 41.34
C CYS A 17 14.08 26.12 41.92
N HIS A 18 13.03 25.70 41.22
CA HIS A 18 11.67 25.75 41.76
C HIS A 18 11.41 24.53 42.64
N ILE A 19 10.79 24.78 43.80
CA ILE A 19 10.38 23.73 44.73
C ILE A 19 9.27 22.90 44.05
N ASP A 20 9.33 21.58 44.20
CA ASP A 20 8.36 20.59 43.69
C ASP A 20 8.36 20.30 42.17
N GLU A 21 9.36 20.78 41.42
CA GLU A 21 9.51 20.42 40.01
C GLU A 21 10.56 19.29 39.83
N PRO A 22 10.29 18.24 39.04
CA PRO A 22 11.28 17.20 38.79
C PRO A 22 12.49 17.75 38.04
N PHE A 23 13.69 17.28 38.40
CA PHE A 23 14.94 17.63 37.74
C PHE A 23 15.06 17.01 36.34
N THR A 24 14.35 17.59 35.38
CA THR A 24 14.49 17.30 33.94
C THR A 24 15.76 17.93 33.37
N LEU A 25 16.18 17.52 32.17
CA LEU A 25 17.35 18.11 31.51
C LEU A 25 17.18 19.62 31.27
N THR A 26 15.98 20.05 30.79
CA THR A 26 15.60 21.46 30.68
C THR A 26 15.72 22.20 32.01
N HIS A 27 15.23 21.60 33.11
CA HIS A 27 15.31 22.22 34.44
C HIS A 27 16.77 22.40 34.87
N LEU A 28 17.62 21.37 34.68
CA LEU A 28 19.04 21.44 35.02
C LEU A 28 19.79 22.52 34.20
N ILE A 29 19.44 22.69 32.92
CA ILE A 29 19.97 23.77 32.07
C ILE A 29 19.60 25.15 32.66
N SER A 30 18.37 25.31 33.16
CA SER A 30 17.93 26.55 33.83
C SER A 30 18.69 26.80 35.14
N VAL A 31 18.86 25.77 35.97
CA VAL A 31 19.68 25.84 37.21
C VAL A 31 21.11 26.27 36.89
N MET A 32 21.74 25.67 35.88
CA MET A 32 23.07 26.06 35.40
C MET A 32 23.10 27.53 34.98
N PHE A 33 22.09 28.00 34.27
CA PHE A 33 21.99 29.40 33.88
C PHE A 33 21.89 30.34 35.09
N HIS A 34 21.06 30.00 36.09
CA HIS A 34 20.96 30.76 37.33
C HIS A 34 22.29 30.81 38.10
N ILE A 35 23.04 29.71 38.15
CA ILE A 35 24.38 29.69 38.75
C ILE A 35 25.30 30.71 38.04
N THR A 36 25.25 30.82 36.71
CA THR A 36 26.08 31.80 35.98
C THR A 36 25.75 33.26 36.29
N GLN A 37 24.59 33.54 36.90
CA GLN A 37 24.17 34.90 37.29
C GLN A 37 24.67 35.29 38.70
N LEU A 38 25.24 34.35 39.46
CA LEU A 38 25.77 34.62 40.79
C LEU A 38 27.05 35.47 40.68
N LYS A 39 27.11 36.55 41.48
CA LYS A 39 28.20 37.55 41.43
C LYS A 39 29.59 36.99 41.73
N SER A 40 29.68 35.84 42.41
CA SER A 40 30.92 35.23 42.86
C SER A 40 31.52 34.21 41.87
N VAL A 41 30.86 33.95 40.74
CA VAL A 41 31.30 32.91 39.81
C VAL A 41 32.35 33.47 38.84
N PRO A 42 33.56 32.88 38.79
CA PRO A 42 34.60 33.32 37.87
C PRO A 42 34.18 33.16 36.40
N LEU A 43 34.67 34.04 35.52
CA LEU A 43 34.33 34.03 34.09
C LEU A 43 34.56 32.65 33.44
N LEU A 44 35.69 32.01 33.72
CA LEU A 44 36.01 30.68 33.18
C LEU A 44 34.97 29.62 33.58
N ALA A 45 34.45 29.71 34.81
CA ALA A 45 33.39 28.81 35.28
C ALA A 45 32.06 29.11 34.58
N ILE A 46 31.73 30.39 34.34
CA ILE A 46 30.54 30.79 33.57
C ILE A 46 30.60 30.19 32.15
N GLU A 47 31.74 30.30 31.47
CA GLU A 47 31.92 29.77 30.12
C GLU A 47 31.81 28.24 30.08
N ALA A 48 32.45 27.55 31.02
CA ALA A 48 32.34 26.10 31.15
C ALA A 48 30.90 25.64 31.42
N ILE A 49 30.19 26.30 32.35
CA ILE A 49 28.78 26.00 32.65
C ILE A 49 27.90 26.21 31.42
N ARG A 50 28.09 27.30 30.68
CA ARG A 50 27.35 27.56 29.43
C ARG A 50 27.62 26.49 28.38
N ALA A 51 28.87 26.07 28.19
CA ALA A 51 29.22 25.02 27.23
C ALA A 51 28.51 23.69 27.55
N VAL A 52 28.49 23.29 28.83
CA VAL A 52 27.78 22.07 29.27
C VAL A 52 26.27 22.21 29.06
N ALA A 53 25.69 23.36 29.41
CA ALA A 53 24.27 23.63 29.19
C ALA A 53 23.87 23.53 27.69
N TYR A 54 24.73 24.01 26.77
CA TYR A 54 24.50 23.85 25.33
C TYR A 54 24.57 22.39 24.87
N ILE A 55 25.51 21.60 25.40
CA ILE A 55 25.63 20.17 25.09
C ILE A 55 24.38 19.42 25.60
N MET A 56 23.93 19.71 26.82
CA MET A 56 22.72 19.12 27.39
C MET A 56 21.49 19.46 26.54
N LYS A 57 21.33 20.72 26.12
CA LYS A 57 20.22 21.12 25.24
C LYS A 57 20.19 20.33 23.93
N LYS A 58 21.37 20.08 23.34
CA LYS A 58 21.50 19.25 22.14
C LYS A 58 21.13 17.79 22.42
N HIS A 59 21.53 17.24 23.56
CA HIS A 59 21.19 15.88 23.97
C HIS A 59 19.68 15.69 24.11
N GLU A 60 18.99 16.60 24.80
CA GLU A 60 17.54 16.56 24.98
C GLU A 60 16.80 16.60 23.63
N ALA A 61 17.23 17.48 22.72
CA ALA A 61 16.66 17.54 21.37
C ALA A 61 16.86 16.22 20.60
N ASN A 62 18.00 15.55 20.76
CA ASN A 62 18.28 14.27 20.16
C ASN A 62 17.40 13.15 20.75
N GLU A 63 17.24 13.08 22.07
CA GLU A 63 16.38 12.08 22.71
C GLU A 63 14.91 12.24 22.30
N ILE A 64 14.43 13.49 22.17
CA ILE A 64 13.10 13.77 21.64
C ILE A 64 12.98 13.29 20.19
N ALA A 65 13.97 13.59 19.34
CA ALA A 65 13.98 13.17 17.95
C ALA A 65 14.02 11.64 17.80
N GLU A 66 14.81 10.96 18.63
CA GLU A 66 14.87 9.49 18.68
C GLU A 66 13.54 8.90 19.13
N THR A 67 12.93 9.45 20.17
CA THR A 67 11.61 9.03 20.66
C THR A 67 10.54 9.17 19.58
N ILE A 68 10.50 10.31 18.89
CA ILE A 68 9.58 10.54 17.77
C ILE A 68 9.85 9.54 16.63
N THR A 69 11.11 9.36 16.26
CA THR A 69 11.51 8.41 15.21
C THR A 69 11.07 7.00 15.54
N ASN A 70 11.26 6.58 16.79
CA ASN A 70 10.82 5.28 17.30
C ASN A 70 9.30 5.14 17.29
N GLN A 71 8.55 6.17 17.69
CA GLN A 71 7.09 6.15 17.62
C GLN A 71 6.57 6.05 16.18
N ILE A 72 7.17 6.81 15.25
CA ILE A 72 6.80 6.78 13.83
C ILE A 72 7.13 5.41 13.23
N THR A 73 8.34 4.90 13.49
CA THR A 73 8.86 3.67 12.87
C THR A 73 8.19 2.43 13.43
N ASN A 74 8.04 2.34 14.76
CA ASN A 74 7.61 1.11 15.43
C ASN A 74 6.10 1.04 15.66
N ASN A 75 5.38 2.16 15.56
CA ASN A 75 3.94 2.18 15.84
C ASN A 75 3.13 2.69 14.65
N LEU A 76 3.41 3.91 14.19
CA LEU A 76 2.58 4.54 13.17
C LEU A 76 2.74 3.87 11.80
N SER A 77 3.99 3.64 11.36
CA SER A 77 4.28 3.06 10.03
C SER A 77 3.66 1.67 9.83
N PRO A 78 3.79 0.71 10.78
CA PRO A 78 3.15 -0.60 10.66
C PRO A 78 1.62 -0.50 10.57
N ARG A 79 1.00 0.35 11.40
CA ARG A 79 -0.45 0.53 11.41
C ARG A 79 -0.98 1.13 10.11
N ILE A 80 -0.25 2.07 9.52
CA ILE A 80 -0.60 2.61 8.21
C ILE A 80 -0.51 1.51 7.16
N ALA A 81 0.56 0.70 7.18
CA ALA A 81 0.72 -0.42 6.24
C ALA A 81 -0.43 -1.43 6.38
N GLU A 82 -0.79 -1.81 7.60
CA GLU A 82 -1.93 -2.69 7.88
C GLU A 82 -3.24 -2.13 7.34
N HIS A 83 -3.51 -0.84 7.57
CA HIS A 83 -4.72 -0.19 7.04
C HIS A 83 -4.75 -0.16 5.51
N VAL A 84 -3.62 0.13 4.87
CA VAL A 84 -3.50 0.13 3.41
C VAL A 84 -3.76 -1.28 2.87
N ILE A 85 -3.16 -2.31 3.47
CA ILE A 85 -3.39 -3.71 3.10
C ILE A 85 -4.87 -4.06 3.27
N ALA A 86 -5.47 -3.77 4.43
CA ALA A 86 -6.87 -4.07 4.71
C ALA A 86 -7.84 -3.38 3.74
N ALA A 87 -7.53 -2.16 3.28
CA ALA A 87 -8.36 -1.43 2.32
C ALA A 87 -8.18 -1.92 0.88
N ILE A 88 -6.94 -2.23 0.47
CA ILE A 88 -6.60 -2.55 -0.92
C ILE A 88 -6.81 -4.03 -1.24
N SER A 89 -6.48 -4.95 -0.33
CA SER A 89 -6.55 -6.40 -0.58
C SER A 89 -7.93 -6.88 -1.04
N PRO A 90 -9.06 -6.44 -0.46
CA PRO A 90 -10.38 -6.83 -0.95
C PRO A 90 -10.67 -6.34 -2.38
N GLN A 91 -10.16 -5.15 -2.74
CA GLN A 91 -10.34 -4.59 -4.08
C GLN A 91 -9.54 -5.38 -5.12
N VAL A 92 -8.28 -5.72 -4.79
CA VAL A 92 -7.44 -6.57 -5.63
C VAL A 92 -8.09 -7.95 -5.84
N ALA A 93 -8.62 -8.56 -4.77
CA ALA A 93 -9.32 -9.84 -4.86
C ALA A 93 -10.57 -9.75 -5.77
N LYS A 94 -11.33 -8.65 -5.69
CA LYS A 94 -12.51 -8.43 -6.55
C LYS A 94 -12.13 -8.26 -8.02
N ILE A 95 -11.05 -7.53 -8.31
CA ILE A 95 -10.53 -7.36 -9.67
C ILE A 95 -10.11 -8.72 -10.24
N LEU A 96 -9.38 -9.52 -9.46
CA LEU A 96 -8.93 -10.85 -9.88
C LEU A 96 -10.12 -11.76 -10.22
N SER A 97 -11.10 -11.86 -9.33
CA SER A 97 -12.30 -12.67 -9.55
C SER A 97 -13.10 -12.20 -10.78
N THR A 98 -13.19 -10.88 -10.99
CA THR A 98 -13.86 -10.33 -12.18
C THR A 98 -13.11 -10.71 -13.47
N SER A 99 -11.78 -10.70 -13.43
CA SER A 99 -10.94 -11.09 -14.57
C SER A 99 -11.12 -12.58 -14.91
N GLU A 100 -11.15 -13.46 -13.91
CA GLU A 100 -11.38 -14.90 -14.10
C GLU A 100 -12.78 -15.18 -14.69
N ASN A 101 -13.79 -14.47 -14.20
CA ASN A 101 -15.15 -14.56 -14.75
C ASN A 101 -15.20 -14.09 -16.22
N LEU A 102 -14.51 -12.99 -16.54
CA LEU A 102 -14.44 -12.48 -17.91
C LEU A 102 -13.74 -13.47 -18.85
N GLU A 103 -12.65 -14.10 -18.41
CA GLU A 103 -11.97 -15.15 -19.17
C GLU A 103 -12.91 -16.33 -19.47
N THR A 104 -13.72 -16.74 -18.49
CA THR A 104 -14.71 -17.81 -18.66
C THR A 104 -15.77 -17.42 -19.69
N ILE A 105 -16.31 -16.21 -19.60
CA ILE A 105 -17.30 -15.67 -20.55
C ILE A 105 -16.74 -15.63 -21.97
N ILE A 106 -15.48 -15.21 -22.15
CA ILE A 106 -14.82 -15.18 -23.46
C ILE A 106 -14.75 -16.60 -24.05
N LYS A 107 -14.33 -17.60 -23.26
CA LYS A 107 -14.27 -19.00 -23.72
C LYS A 107 -15.65 -19.54 -24.12
N GLU A 108 -16.69 -19.19 -23.37
CA GLU A 108 -18.07 -19.58 -23.70
C GLU A 108 -18.56 -18.91 -24.99
N ALA A 109 -18.26 -17.63 -25.17
CA ALA A 109 -18.60 -16.89 -26.39
C ALA A 109 -17.91 -17.48 -27.62
N GLU A 110 -16.64 -17.87 -27.51
CA GLU A 110 -15.91 -18.57 -28.58
C GLU A 110 -16.56 -19.92 -28.92
N ARG A 111 -16.94 -20.71 -27.90
CA ARG A 111 -17.62 -21.99 -28.10
C ARG A 111 -18.96 -21.81 -28.80
N LEU A 112 -19.75 -20.82 -28.38
CA LEU A 112 -21.03 -20.48 -29.00
C LEU A 112 -20.85 -20.05 -30.45
N LYS A 113 -19.86 -19.19 -30.74
CA LYS A 113 -19.53 -18.77 -32.10
C LYS A 113 -19.22 -19.98 -33.00
N SER A 114 -18.38 -20.91 -32.55
CA SER A 114 -18.07 -22.12 -33.30
C SER A 114 -19.28 -23.06 -33.48
N ALA A 115 -20.22 -23.09 -32.53
CA ALA A 115 -21.45 -23.86 -32.68
C ALA A 115 -22.39 -23.25 -33.72
N VAL A 116 -22.55 -21.92 -33.71
CA VAL A 116 -23.38 -21.19 -34.67
C VAL A 116 -22.85 -21.34 -36.09
N GLU A 117 -21.52 -21.23 -36.29
CA GLU A 117 -20.94 -21.39 -37.63
C GLU A 117 -21.18 -22.80 -38.19
N ARG A 118 -21.00 -23.85 -37.37
CA ARG A 118 -21.31 -25.23 -37.77
C ARG A 118 -22.78 -25.42 -38.12
N GLU A 119 -23.70 -24.90 -37.31
CA GLU A 119 -25.14 -25.01 -37.59
C GLU A 119 -25.50 -24.31 -38.92
N LYS A 120 -24.85 -23.19 -39.21
CA LYS A 120 -25.02 -22.45 -40.47
C LYS A 120 -24.51 -23.27 -41.66
N GLU A 121 -23.31 -23.84 -41.57
CA GLU A 121 -22.74 -24.73 -42.60
C GLU A 121 -23.65 -25.94 -42.87
N GLU A 122 -24.12 -26.60 -41.81
CA GLU A 122 -25.04 -27.75 -41.91
C GLU A 122 -26.37 -27.38 -42.58
N LYS A 123 -26.93 -26.20 -42.27
CA LYS A 123 -28.15 -25.70 -42.93
C LYS A 123 -27.90 -25.40 -44.40
N GLU A 124 -26.77 -24.79 -44.75
CA GLU A 124 -26.39 -24.51 -46.13
C GLU A 124 -26.19 -25.79 -46.95
N GLU A 125 -25.53 -26.81 -46.38
CA GLU A 125 -25.40 -28.13 -46.99
C GLU A 125 -26.75 -28.80 -47.21
N ARG A 126 -27.62 -28.79 -46.19
CA ARG A 126 -28.97 -29.34 -46.29
C ARG A 126 -29.78 -28.66 -47.38
N TRP A 127 -29.71 -27.33 -47.46
CA TRP A 127 -30.38 -26.55 -48.50
C TRP A 127 -29.86 -26.91 -49.89
N ARG A 128 -28.53 -27.01 -50.07
CA ARG A 128 -27.90 -27.45 -51.33
C ARG A 128 -28.37 -28.84 -51.74
N TRP A 129 -28.43 -29.77 -50.78
CA TRP A 129 -28.90 -31.13 -51.03
C TRP A 129 -30.37 -31.17 -51.48
N GLN A 130 -31.26 -30.43 -50.80
CA GLN A 130 -32.67 -30.30 -51.18
C GLN A 130 -32.84 -29.72 -52.59
N GLN A 131 -32.10 -28.67 -52.94
CA GLN A 131 -32.13 -28.09 -54.28
C GLN A 131 -31.67 -29.09 -55.35
N SER A 132 -30.62 -29.88 -55.06
CA SER A 132 -30.11 -30.88 -55.99
C SER A 132 -31.10 -32.05 -56.24
N THR A 133 -31.84 -32.47 -55.20
CA THR A 133 -32.81 -33.56 -55.30
C THR A 133 -34.07 -33.13 -56.04
N LEU A 134 -34.56 -31.91 -55.79
CA LEU A 134 -35.68 -31.33 -56.55
C LEU A 134 -35.36 -31.22 -58.04
N LYS A 135 -34.15 -30.79 -58.41
CA LYS A 135 -33.72 -30.74 -59.82
C LYS A 135 -33.71 -32.11 -60.50
N LYS A 136 -33.29 -33.17 -59.79
CA LYS A 136 -33.28 -34.55 -60.33
C LYS A 136 -34.68 -35.11 -60.56
N GLN A 137 -35.67 -34.71 -59.76
CA GLN A 137 -37.07 -35.14 -59.94
C GLN A 137 -37.79 -34.41 -61.09
N GLN A 138 -37.34 -33.20 -61.46
CA GLN A 138 -37.90 -32.41 -62.57
C GLN A 138 -37.33 -32.74 -63.95
N THR A 139 -36.27 -33.55 -64.07
CA THR A 139 -35.81 -34.09 -65.36
C THR A 139 -36.57 -35.37 -65.70
N PRO A 140 -37.56 -35.36 -66.62
CA PRO A 140 -38.17 -36.59 -67.09
C PRO A 140 -37.13 -37.36 -67.89
N TYR A 141 -37.13 -38.69 -67.78
CA TYR A 141 -36.38 -39.60 -68.65
C TYR A 141 -36.53 -39.18 -70.12
N MET A 142 -35.53 -38.46 -70.65
CA MET A 142 -35.33 -38.33 -72.08
C MET A 142 -34.80 -39.69 -72.56
N ASN A 143 -35.73 -40.52 -73.02
CA ASN A 143 -35.44 -41.80 -73.67
C ASN A 143 -34.46 -41.58 -74.83
N PRO A 144 -33.26 -42.18 -74.83
CA PRO A 144 -32.45 -42.27 -76.03
C PRO A 144 -33.04 -43.39 -76.89
N SER A 145 -34.16 -43.11 -77.56
CA SER A 145 -34.70 -43.98 -78.60
C SER A 145 -33.71 -43.99 -79.76
N MET A 146 -32.96 -45.08 -79.81
CA MET A 146 -32.48 -45.77 -81.00
C MET A 146 -32.75 -45.06 -82.34
N ASN A 147 -31.67 -44.72 -83.04
CA ASN A 147 -31.62 -44.98 -84.48
C ASN A 147 -30.23 -45.51 -84.82
N ALA A 148 -30.11 -46.83 -84.66
CA ALA A 148 -29.10 -47.63 -85.30
C ALA A 148 -29.67 -48.13 -86.65
N THR A 149 -28.90 -47.92 -87.71
CA THR A 149 -28.74 -48.84 -88.85
C THR A 149 -29.73 -48.79 -90.03
N ARG A 150 -29.27 -48.16 -91.14
CA ARG A 150 -29.12 -48.63 -92.56
C ARG A 150 -30.27 -49.38 -93.27
N PRO A 151 -30.44 -49.23 -94.61
CA PRO A 151 -29.43 -49.55 -95.64
C PRO A 151 -28.79 -48.35 -96.35
#